data_AF-A0A5K8A850-F1
#
_entry.id   AF-A0A5K8A850-F1
#
_cell.length_a   1.000
_cell.length_b   1.000
_cell.length_c   1.000
_cell.angle_alpha   90.00
_cell.angle_beta   90.00
_cell.angle_gamma   90.00
#
_symmetry.space_group_name_H-M   'P 1'
#
loop_
_entity.id
_entity.type
_entity.pdbx_description
1 polymer ?
#
loop_
_entity_poly.entity_id
_entity_poly.type
_entity_poly.pdbx_seq_one_letter_code
_entity_poly.pdbx_strand_id
1 'polypeptide(L)'
;MKKDRRRFRNPVLMVGILFSFFVPLVSFASQDCMTNYFEQPSYSGDCTERPPGSVCIGYSDNYTWLIYDSITGWREATCDGNIVQVAVGINREYHHILDSNSIAAYYVDEAACMTNYFEQPSYSGDCSERPPGSVCIGYSDNYTWLIYDSITGWREATCDGNKVQVAVGINREYHHILDSNFVRAIEPLSVISAIIDVHPDTINLKSKGRYITCYIELPASYDVNDIDTNTIFLNIEDISIPVELRPSEVGDYNNNGVLDLMVKFDRQIVQDSVTTDSVEMVVSGFLINQEDSFEGTDIVLIVDHCCPK
;
A
#
# COMPACT_ATOMS: atom_id res chain seq x y z
N MET A 1 -28.18 17.97 -57.32
CA MET A 1 -27.22 18.42 -58.34
C MET A 1 -27.38 19.93 -58.51
N LYS A 2 -26.28 20.68 -58.30
CA LYS A 2 -25.99 22.09 -58.64
C LYS A 2 -26.76 23.25 -57.97
N LYS A 3 -25.95 24.00 -57.18
CA LYS A 3 -25.96 25.44 -56.84
C LYS A 3 -26.52 26.31 -57.99
N ASP A 4 -27.05 27.52 -57.77
CA ASP A 4 -26.35 28.66 -57.18
C ASP A 4 -27.26 29.93 -57.19
N ARG A 5 -26.92 30.91 -56.33
CA ARG A 5 -26.90 32.38 -56.54
C ARG A 5 -27.48 33.25 -55.42
N ARG A 6 -26.60 34.14 -54.97
CA ARG A 6 -26.74 35.23 -54.00
C ARG A 6 -27.39 36.49 -54.62
N ARG A 7 -28.07 37.27 -53.75
CA ARG A 7 -27.93 38.74 -53.49
C ARG A 7 -29.26 39.52 -53.44
N PHE A 8 -29.55 39.99 -52.21
CA PHE A 8 -29.95 41.35 -51.78
C PHE A 8 -30.88 42.22 -52.64
N ARG A 9 -32.00 42.66 -52.05
CA ARG A 9 -32.33 44.08 -51.77
C ARG A 9 -33.65 44.25 -50.98
N ASN A 10 -33.55 44.86 -49.79
CA ASN A 10 -34.61 45.63 -49.12
C ASN A 10 -34.75 47.00 -49.84
N PRO A 11 -35.89 47.74 -49.75
CA PRO A 11 -36.06 48.71 -48.65
C PRO A 11 -37.52 49.15 -48.30
N VAL A 12 -37.83 49.36 -47.01
CA VAL A 12 -38.69 50.44 -46.45
C VAL A 12 -38.36 50.48 -44.95
N LEU A 13 -37.57 51.40 -44.38
CA LEU A 13 -37.79 52.82 -44.03
C LEU A 13 -39.05 53.10 -43.19
N MET A 14 -38.93 53.05 -41.86
CA MET A 14 -39.57 54.09 -41.04
C MET A 14 -38.75 54.43 -39.78
N VAL A 15 -38.66 55.73 -39.57
CA VAL A 15 -37.83 56.47 -38.63
C VAL A 15 -38.46 56.47 -37.24
N GLY A 16 -37.62 56.29 -36.21
CA GLY A 16 -38.00 56.38 -34.80
C GLY A 16 -36.76 56.51 -33.90
N ILE A 17 -36.11 57.67 -33.98
CA ILE A 17 -35.15 58.23 -33.02
C ILE A 17 -36.03 58.81 -31.87
N LEU A 18 -35.86 58.67 -30.56
CA LEU A 18 -34.72 58.51 -29.64
C LEU A 18 -35.31 58.02 -28.29
N PHE A 19 -34.60 57.17 -27.54
CA PHE A 19 -34.21 57.43 -26.14
C PHE A 19 -33.42 56.22 -25.65
N SER A 20 -32.13 56.48 -25.42
CA SER A 20 -31.17 55.59 -24.81
C SER A 20 -31.60 55.19 -23.40
N PHE A 21 -31.86 53.90 -23.19
CA PHE A 21 -31.57 53.25 -21.93
C PHE A 21 -30.70 52.05 -22.24
N PHE A 22 -29.40 52.22 -21.95
CA PHE A 22 -28.49 51.11 -21.72
C PHE A 22 -29.13 50.21 -20.67
N VAL A 23 -29.58 49.03 -21.07
CA VAL A 23 -29.66 47.92 -20.11
C VAL A 23 -28.22 47.49 -19.93
N PRO A 24 -27.61 47.63 -18.75
CA PRO A 24 -26.30 47.06 -18.55
C PRO A 24 -26.47 45.56 -18.77
N LEU A 25 -25.67 44.99 -19.67
CA LEU A 25 -25.23 43.62 -19.50
C LEU A 25 -24.76 43.57 -18.05
N VAL A 26 -25.53 42.90 -17.21
CA VAL A 26 -25.03 42.45 -15.92
C VAL A 26 -23.94 41.46 -16.30
N SER A 27 -22.74 42.01 -16.50
CA SER A 27 -21.50 41.35 -16.18
C SER A 27 -21.75 40.81 -14.79
N PHE A 28 -22.09 39.52 -14.70
CA PHE A 28 -21.81 38.80 -13.47
C PHE A 28 -20.32 39.00 -13.29
N ALA A 29 -19.96 39.94 -12.41
CA ALA A 29 -18.63 40.03 -11.87
C ALA A 29 -18.27 38.59 -11.53
N SER A 30 -17.12 38.10 -12.03
CA SER A 30 -16.59 36.85 -11.54
C SER A 30 -16.64 36.98 -10.02
N GLN A 31 -17.41 36.09 -9.40
CA GLN A 31 -17.50 36.12 -7.96
C GLN A 31 -16.08 35.83 -7.50
N ASP A 32 -15.43 36.87 -6.98
CA ASP A 32 -14.04 36.86 -6.54
C ASP A 32 -13.88 35.65 -5.61
N CYS A 33 -13.37 34.56 -6.17
CA CYS A 33 -13.34 33.29 -5.47
C CYS A 33 -12.30 33.36 -4.35
N MET A 34 -11.43 34.38 -4.37
CA MET A 34 -10.37 34.63 -3.41
C MET A 34 -10.86 35.22 -2.09
N THR A 35 -12.13 35.62 -1.96
CA THR A 35 -12.62 36.29 -0.73
C THR A 35 -12.51 35.43 0.53
N ASN A 36 -12.32 34.11 0.40
CA ASN A 36 -12.17 33.16 1.50
C ASN A 36 -10.82 32.40 1.48
N TYR A 37 -9.86 32.83 0.66
CA TYR A 37 -8.54 32.20 0.59
C TYR A 37 -7.59 32.88 1.58
N PHE A 38 -6.81 32.08 2.30
CA PHE A 38 -5.79 32.56 3.21
C PHE A 38 -4.42 32.14 2.67
N GLU A 39 -3.53 33.11 2.46
CA GLU A 39 -2.15 32.80 2.08
C GLU A 39 -1.48 31.96 3.18
N GLN A 40 -0.85 30.87 2.77
CA GLN A 40 0.05 30.12 3.62
C GLN A 40 1.50 30.32 3.17
N PRO A 41 2.46 30.41 4.11
CA PRO A 41 3.87 30.46 3.77
C PRO A 41 4.26 29.23 2.95
N SER A 42 4.92 29.44 1.81
CA SER A 42 5.62 28.38 1.09
C SER A 42 6.71 27.81 1.98
N TYR A 43 6.86 26.48 2.02
CA TYR A 43 8.07 25.88 2.55
C TYR A 43 9.20 26.12 1.55
N SER A 44 10.30 26.74 1.97
CA SER A 44 11.42 27.09 1.08
C SER A 44 12.41 25.94 0.86
N GLY A 45 12.01 24.69 1.09
CA GLY A 45 12.84 23.50 0.97
C GLY A 45 12.29 22.49 -0.04
N ASP A 46 13.18 21.66 -0.59
CA ASP A 46 12.82 20.44 -1.31
C ASP A 46 12.11 19.46 -0.36
N CYS A 47 11.24 18.60 -0.88
CA CYS A 47 10.43 17.65 -0.09
C CYS A 47 11.28 16.64 0.71
N THR A 48 12.59 16.63 0.48
CA THR A 48 13.61 15.80 1.12
C THR A 48 13.87 16.14 2.59
N GLU A 49 13.57 17.35 3.06
CA GLU A 49 13.75 17.77 4.47
C GLU A 49 12.42 18.19 5.12
N ARG A 50 11.32 17.48 4.84
CA ARG A 50 10.00 17.81 5.41
C ARG A 50 9.88 17.40 6.89
N PRO A 51 9.19 18.17 7.74
CA PRO A 51 8.86 17.75 9.10
C PRO A 51 8.03 16.45 9.12
N PRO A 52 8.23 15.56 10.11
CA PRO A 52 7.42 14.35 10.28
C PRO A 52 5.91 14.67 10.32
N GLY A 53 5.10 13.83 9.68
CA GLY A 53 3.64 13.97 9.65
C GLY A 53 3.09 14.99 8.65
N SER A 54 3.94 15.59 7.80
CA SER A 54 3.51 16.47 6.71
C SER A 54 3.53 15.75 5.36
N VAL A 55 2.53 15.97 4.50
CA VAL A 55 2.52 15.67 3.07
C VAL A 55 3.19 16.83 2.35
N CYS A 56 4.20 16.55 1.54
CA CYS A 56 4.86 17.56 0.74
C CYS A 56 4.33 17.56 -0.69
N ILE A 57 3.98 18.74 -1.21
CA ILE A 57 3.52 18.94 -2.58
C ILE A 57 4.42 19.95 -3.24
N GLY A 58 5.15 19.52 -4.26
CA GLY A 58 5.89 20.41 -5.16
C GLY A 58 5.02 20.84 -6.33
N TYR A 59 5.20 22.09 -6.77
CA TYR A 59 4.59 22.66 -7.95
C TYR A 59 5.68 23.14 -8.94
N SER A 60 5.30 23.30 -10.20
CA SER A 60 6.23 23.62 -11.30
C SER A 60 6.83 25.03 -11.26
N ASP A 61 6.22 25.93 -10.49
CA ASP A 61 6.72 27.27 -10.18
C ASP A 61 7.81 27.25 -9.09
N ASN A 62 8.24 26.05 -8.65
CA ASN A 62 9.11 25.80 -7.49
C ASN A 62 8.46 26.21 -6.16
N TYR A 63 7.13 26.32 -6.11
CA TYR A 63 6.41 26.40 -4.86
C TYR A 63 6.36 25.00 -4.23
N THR A 64 6.68 24.91 -2.94
CA THR A 64 6.52 23.69 -2.15
C THR A 64 5.56 23.96 -1.01
N TRP A 65 4.59 23.07 -0.83
CA TRP A 65 3.63 23.12 0.25
C TRP A 65 3.74 21.92 1.18
N LEU A 66 3.75 22.19 2.47
CA LEU A 66 3.62 21.16 3.50
C LEU A 66 2.20 21.16 4.06
N ILE A 67 1.53 20.01 3.93
CA ILE A 67 0.17 19.78 4.40
C ILE A 67 0.21 18.79 5.57
N TYR A 68 -0.28 19.21 6.73
CA TYR A 68 -0.50 18.32 7.88
C TYR A 68 -1.94 17.78 7.85
N ASP A 69 -2.28 17.09 6.78
CA ASP A 69 -3.60 16.49 6.54
C ASP A 69 -3.48 15.30 5.60
N SER A 70 -4.31 14.29 5.80
CA SER A 70 -4.34 13.11 4.93
C SER A 70 -5.07 13.46 3.64
N ILE A 71 -4.39 13.37 2.49
CA ILE A 71 -4.98 13.66 1.20
C ILE A 71 -5.72 12.42 0.68
N THR A 72 -7.00 12.60 0.34
CA THR A 72 -7.92 11.53 -0.11
C THR A 72 -8.29 11.63 -1.57
N GLY A 73 -7.94 12.73 -2.23
CA GLY A 73 -8.23 12.92 -3.63
C GLY A 73 -7.75 14.26 -4.16
N TRP A 74 -7.85 14.40 -5.48
CA TRP A 74 -7.36 15.54 -6.22
C TRP A 74 -8.38 15.97 -7.26
N ARG A 75 -8.48 17.28 -7.48
CA ARG A 75 -9.23 17.82 -8.62
C ARG A 75 -8.68 19.16 -9.08
N GLU A 76 -8.98 19.49 -10.32
CA GLU A 76 -8.75 20.83 -10.87
C GLU A 76 -10.02 21.67 -10.74
N ALA A 77 -9.82 22.95 -10.48
CA ALA A 77 -10.85 23.98 -10.49
C ALA A 77 -10.35 25.19 -11.29
N THR A 78 -11.25 26.14 -11.55
CA THR A 78 -10.89 27.41 -12.18
C THR A 78 -11.36 28.56 -11.31
N CYS A 79 -10.48 29.50 -11.03
CA CYS A 79 -10.76 30.70 -10.23
C CYS A 79 -10.20 31.93 -10.96
N ASP A 80 -11.08 32.88 -11.30
CA ASP A 80 -10.75 34.12 -12.04
C ASP A 80 -9.87 33.91 -13.29
N GLY A 81 -10.08 32.80 -14.00
CA GLY A 81 -9.35 32.44 -15.21
C GLY A 81 -8.02 31.69 -14.99
N ASN A 82 -7.63 31.46 -13.74
CA ASN A 82 -6.47 30.65 -13.38
C ASN A 82 -6.89 29.20 -13.08
N ILE A 83 -6.00 28.25 -13.36
CA ILE A 83 -6.17 26.85 -12.95
C ILE A 83 -5.82 26.76 -11.46
N VAL A 84 -6.70 26.15 -10.69
CA VAL A 84 -6.50 25.88 -9.26
C VAL A 84 -6.40 24.39 -9.07
N GLN A 85 -5.28 23.92 -8.51
CA GLN A 85 -5.15 22.54 -8.06
C GLN A 85 -5.71 22.43 -6.65
N VAL A 86 -6.60 21.45 -6.44
CA VAL A 86 -7.25 21.22 -5.15
C VAL A 86 -6.86 19.84 -4.64
N ALA A 87 -6.08 19.82 -3.55
CA ALA A 87 -5.87 18.62 -2.74
C ALA A 87 -7.00 18.49 -1.72
N VAL A 88 -7.69 17.36 -1.71
CA VAL A 88 -8.81 17.09 -0.80
C VAL A 88 -8.27 16.38 0.44
N GLY A 89 -8.04 17.13 1.51
CA GLY A 89 -7.69 16.58 2.82
C GLY A 89 -8.92 16.08 3.58
N ILE A 90 -8.70 15.22 4.58
CA ILE A 90 -9.79 14.75 5.47
C ILE A 90 -10.37 15.88 6.33
N ASN A 91 -9.58 16.91 6.64
CA ASN A 91 -10.01 18.04 7.47
C ASN A 91 -10.39 19.26 6.64
N ARG A 92 -9.72 19.50 5.50
CA ARG A 92 -9.98 20.66 4.64
C ARG A 92 -9.45 20.46 3.22
N GLU A 93 -9.83 21.38 2.33
CA GLU A 93 -9.28 21.46 0.99
C GLU A 93 -8.10 22.43 0.92
N TYR A 94 -7.12 22.09 0.10
CA TYR A 94 -5.86 22.79 -0.08
C TYR A 94 -5.74 23.25 -1.53
N HIS A 95 -5.73 24.55 -1.75
CA HIS A 95 -5.86 25.14 -3.08
C HIS A 95 -4.56 25.85 -3.46
N HIS A 96 -3.96 25.48 -4.60
CA HIS A 96 -2.82 26.19 -5.20
C HIS A 96 -3.19 26.75 -6.56
N ILE A 97 -2.92 28.03 -6.77
CA ILE A 97 -3.25 28.72 -8.01
C ILE A 97 -2.02 28.69 -8.91
N LEU A 98 -2.14 28.02 -10.06
CA LEU A 98 -1.08 28.01 -11.07
C LEU A 98 -1.16 29.31 -11.88
N ASP A 99 -0.03 30.00 -12.02
CA ASP A 99 0.06 31.12 -12.95
C ASP A 99 -0.04 30.64 -14.42
N SER A 100 -0.32 31.57 -15.34
CA SER A 100 -0.61 31.24 -16.74
C SER A 100 0.55 30.60 -17.52
N ASN A 101 1.74 30.45 -16.92
CA ASN A 101 2.92 29.85 -17.54
C ASN A 101 3.36 28.55 -16.86
N SER A 102 2.65 28.12 -15.80
CA SER A 102 2.98 26.95 -15.01
C SER A 102 2.27 25.71 -15.53
N ILE A 103 3.05 24.66 -15.79
CA ILE A 103 2.56 23.33 -16.18
C ILE A 103 2.71 22.45 -14.95
N ALA A 104 1.61 21.96 -14.38
CA ALA A 104 1.63 21.15 -13.16
C ALA A 104 2.71 20.05 -13.17
N ALA A 105 3.79 20.24 -12.42
CA ALA A 105 4.77 19.21 -12.14
C ALA A 105 4.35 18.54 -10.82
N TYR A 106 3.49 17.54 -10.94
CA TYR A 106 2.98 16.77 -9.81
C TYR A 106 4.05 15.81 -9.30
N TYR A 107 4.58 16.10 -8.12
CA TYR A 107 5.34 15.13 -7.33
C TYR A 107 4.64 15.02 -5.98
N VAL A 108 3.76 14.03 -5.87
CA VAL A 108 3.33 13.53 -4.57
C VAL A 108 4.25 12.37 -4.26
N ASP A 109 4.99 12.48 -3.16
CA ASP A 109 5.61 11.30 -2.57
C ASP A 109 4.47 10.46 -1.97
N GLU A 110 3.82 9.69 -2.84
CA GLU A 110 2.59 8.96 -2.57
C GLU A 110 2.84 7.67 -1.77
N ALA A 111 4.06 7.46 -1.31
CA ALA A 111 4.44 6.33 -0.47
C ALA A 111 4.49 6.72 1.01
N ALA A 112 3.47 7.40 1.55
CA ALA A 112 3.45 7.72 2.96
C ALA A 112 3.23 6.45 3.81
N CYS A 113 4.30 5.73 4.14
CA CYS A 113 4.29 4.72 5.21
C CYS A 113 3.87 5.34 6.57
N MET A 114 3.86 6.68 6.65
CA MET A 114 3.31 7.51 7.71
C MET A 114 1.79 7.42 7.88
N THR A 115 1.03 6.97 6.88
CA THR A 115 -0.46 6.99 6.89
C THR A 115 -1.10 6.24 8.06
N ASN A 116 -0.36 5.33 8.70
CA ASN A 116 -0.81 4.51 9.81
C ASN A 116 -0.07 4.79 11.13
N TYR A 117 0.75 5.84 11.19
CA TYR A 117 1.31 6.32 12.44
C TYR A 117 0.34 7.28 13.13
N PHE A 118 0.28 7.22 14.44
CA PHE A 118 -0.49 8.15 15.26
C PHE A 118 0.40 8.80 16.32
N GLU A 119 0.07 10.02 16.72
CA GLU A 119 0.78 10.71 17.79
C GLU A 119 0.43 10.10 19.14
N GLN A 120 1.44 9.78 19.93
CA GLN A 120 1.29 9.36 21.30
C GLN A 120 2.46 9.90 22.13
N PRO A 121 2.21 10.52 23.30
CA PRO A 121 3.29 10.94 24.17
C PRO A 121 4.08 9.75 24.71
N SER A 122 5.37 9.97 24.98
CA SER A 122 6.21 9.03 25.72
C SER A 122 5.60 8.73 27.10
N TYR A 123 5.60 7.46 27.48
CA TYR A 123 5.17 7.01 28.80
C TYR A 123 6.09 7.57 29.88
N SER A 124 5.49 8.29 30.84
CA SER A 124 6.22 8.98 31.90
C SER A 124 6.12 8.30 33.28
N GLY A 125 5.50 7.12 33.37
CA GLY A 125 5.39 6.36 34.62
C GLY A 125 6.63 5.51 34.92
N ASP A 126 6.74 4.99 36.13
CA ASP A 126 7.83 4.07 36.49
C ASP A 126 7.59 2.70 35.85
N CYS A 127 8.55 2.23 35.06
CA CYS A 127 8.50 0.92 34.43
C CYS A 127 8.58 -0.24 35.42
N SER A 128 9.05 0.01 36.64
CA SER A 128 9.03 -0.94 37.76
C SER A 128 7.64 -1.08 38.38
N GLU A 129 6.78 -0.07 38.23
CA GLU A 129 5.41 0.00 38.77
C GLU A 129 4.34 -0.01 37.67
N ARG A 130 4.70 -0.51 36.49
CA ARG A 130 3.82 -0.60 35.32
C ARG A 130 2.56 -1.44 35.60
N PRO A 131 1.43 -1.19 34.90
CA PRO A 131 0.24 -2.03 34.97
C PRO A 131 0.53 -3.52 34.75
N PRO A 132 -0.15 -4.44 35.46
CA PRO A 132 0.01 -5.88 35.24
C PRO A 132 -0.20 -6.27 33.78
N GLY A 133 0.71 -7.05 33.22
CA GLY A 133 0.65 -7.52 31.83
C GLY A 133 1.17 -6.54 30.77
N SER A 134 1.55 -5.32 31.16
CA SER A 134 2.19 -4.36 30.25
C SER A 134 3.70 -4.54 30.18
N VAL A 135 4.35 -4.00 29.15
CA VAL A 135 5.80 -3.86 28.99
C VAL A 135 6.19 -2.44 28.60
N CYS A 136 7.27 -1.93 29.20
CA CYS A 136 7.92 -0.70 28.74
C CYS A 136 8.93 -1.03 27.64
N ILE A 137 8.74 -0.45 26.47
CA ILE A 137 9.72 -0.45 25.38
C ILE A 137 10.46 0.88 25.43
N GLY A 138 11.76 0.86 25.62
CA GLY A 138 12.60 2.06 25.52
C GLY A 138 13.26 2.14 24.15
N TYR A 139 13.12 3.27 23.48
CA TYR A 139 13.77 3.57 22.20
C TYR A 139 15.03 4.42 22.41
N SER A 140 15.88 4.48 21.39
CA SER A 140 17.21 5.10 21.47
C SER A 140 17.20 6.62 21.69
N ASP A 141 16.09 7.29 21.41
CA ASP A 141 15.88 8.72 21.66
C ASP A 141 15.26 9.01 23.04
N ASN A 142 15.20 7.99 23.91
CA ASN A 142 14.57 7.99 25.24
C ASN A 142 13.03 8.05 25.22
N TYR A 143 12.39 7.87 24.05
CA TYR A 143 10.96 7.59 24.03
C TYR A 143 10.68 6.25 24.72
N THR A 144 9.62 6.19 25.53
CA THR A 144 9.17 4.96 26.19
C THR A 144 7.73 4.67 25.80
N TRP A 145 7.44 3.48 25.30
CA TRP A 145 6.07 3.06 25.00
C TRP A 145 5.62 1.95 25.96
N LEU A 146 4.45 2.13 26.56
CA LEU A 146 3.76 1.09 27.32
C LEU A 146 2.86 0.26 26.40
N ILE A 147 3.15 -1.03 26.26
CA ILE A 147 2.43 -1.99 25.41
C ILE A 147 1.93 -3.19 26.24
N TYR A 148 1.09 -4.06 25.66
CA TYR A 148 0.63 -5.32 26.29
C TYR A 148 1.04 -6.53 25.46
N ASP A 149 2.35 -6.70 25.27
CA ASP A 149 2.96 -7.79 24.51
C ASP A 149 4.36 -8.09 25.06
N SER A 150 5.02 -9.13 24.55
CA SER A 150 6.39 -9.50 24.89
C SER A 150 7.32 -9.28 23.71
N ILE A 151 8.46 -8.62 23.95
CA ILE A 151 9.43 -8.31 22.88
C ILE A 151 10.39 -9.49 22.68
N THR A 152 10.50 -9.94 21.43
CA THR A 152 11.34 -11.05 20.98
C THR A 152 12.56 -10.58 20.17
N GLY A 153 12.52 -9.37 19.61
CA GLY A 153 13.60 -8.86 18.79
C GLY A 153 13.53 -7.37 18.51
N TRP A 154 14.55 -6.88 17.81
CA TRP A 154 14.70 -5.48 17.44
C TRP A 154 15.28 -5.36 16.03
N ARG A 155 14.80 -4.37 15.28
CA ARG A 155 15.38 -4.00 13.98
C ARG A 155 15.20 -2.52 13.69
N GLU A 156 16.02 -2.02 12.78
CA GLU A 156 15.93 -0.66 12.26
C GLU A 156 15.18 -0.68 10.92
N ALA A 157 14.43 0.39 10.65
CA ALA A 157 13.73 0.61 9.40
C ALA A 157 13.78 2.10 9.02
N THR A 158 13.30 2.42 7.84
CA THR A 158 13.16 3.81 7.37
C THR A 158 11.76 4.03 6.87
N CYS A 159 11.16 5.17 7.22
CA CYS A 159 9.85 5.57 6.72
C CYS A 159 9.89 7.04 6.29
N ASP A 160 9.66 7.30 5.00
CA ASP A 160 9.70 8.65 4.41
C ASP A 160 10.99 9.42 4.74
N GLY A 161 12.13 8.72 4.72
CA GLY A 161 13.44 9.27 5.10
C GLY A 161 13.70 9.38 6.61
N ASN A 162 12.70 9.15 7.45
CA ASN A 162 12.84 9.11 8.90
C ASN A 162 13.39 7.76 9.37
N LYS A 163 14.21 7.78 10.43
CA LYS A 163 14.67 6.56 11.08
C LYS A 163 13.57 6.00 11.98
N VAL A 164 13.32 4.70 11.84
CA VAL A 164 12.32 3.98 12.61
C VAL A 164 13.00 2.88 13.40
N GLN A 165 12.76 2.84 14.70
CA GLN A 165 13.09 1.69 15.52
C GLN A 165 11.87 0.79 15.68
N VAL A 166 12.07 -0.50 15.41
CA VAL A 166 11.02 -1.51 15.46
C VAL A 166 11.34 -2.50 16.57
N ALA A 167 10.48 -2.54 17.58
CA ALA A 167 10.45 -3.61 18.56
C ALA A 167 9.51 -4.71 18.06
N VAL A 168 10.05 -5.92 17.88
CA VAL A 168 9.27 -7.08 17.42
C VAL A 168 8.69 -7.77 18.64
N GLY A 169 7.37 -7.75 18.75
CA GLY A 169 6.60 -8.45 19.77
C GLY A 169 6.19 -9.86 19.34
N ILE A 170 5.63 -10.65 20.26
CA ILE A 170 5.02 -11.95 19.94
C ILE A 170 3.76 -11.74 19.11
N ASN A 171 3.00 -10.70 19.44
CA ASN A 171 1.71 -10.46 18.84
C ASN A 171 1.72 -9.30 17.87
N ARG A 172 2.70 -8.40 17.84
CA ARG A 172 2.73 -7.20 16.95
C ARG A 172 4.14 -6.68 16.76
N GLU A 173 4.37 -5.89 15.73
CA GLU A 173 5.52 -4.98 15.70
C GLU A 173 5.15 -3.59 16.22
N TYR A 174 6.05 -2.99 16.99
CA TYR A 174 5.91 -1.66 17.56
C TYR A 174 6.95 -0.74 16.94
N HIS A 175 6.47 0.19 16.14
CA HIS A 175 7.30 1.10 15.39
C HIS A 175 7.29 2.47 16.05
N HIS A 176 8.47 3.07 16.15
CA HIS A 176 8.64 4.44 16.63
C HIS A 176 9.55 5.21 15.70
N ILE A 177 9.09 6.38 15.26
CA ILE A 177 9.91 7.31 14.49
C ILE A 177 10.75 8.11 15.48
N LEU A 178 12.07 7.97 15.38
CA LEU A 178 13.01 8.62 16.28
C LEU A 178 12.86 10.14 16.23
N ASP A 179 13.09 10.77 17.38
CA ASP A 179 13.01 12.21 17.60
C ASP A 179 11.57 12.76 17.38
N SER A 180 10.54 11.93 17.58
CA SER A 180 9.14 12.31 17.40
C SER A 180 8.21 11.71 18.47
N ASN A 181 6.89 11.94 18.35
CA ASN A 181 5.87 11.25 19.15
C ASN A 181 5.06 10.24 18.30
N PHE A 182 5.51 9.95 17.08
CA PHE A 182 4.77 9.08 16.19
C PHE A 182 5.12 7.62 16.48
N VAL A 183 4.07 6.85 16.72
CA VAL A 183 4.14 5.40 16.91
C VAL A 183 3.12 4.69 16.03
N ARG A 184 3.38 3.43 15.72
CA ARG A 184 2.44 2.54 15.04
C ARG A 184 2.58 1.14 15.64
N ALA A 185 1.46 0.52 15.95
CA ALA A 185 1.42 -0.91 16.24
C ALA A 185 0.93 -1.60 14.98
N ILE A 186 1.76 -2.43 14.38
CA ILE A 186 1.39 -3.27 13.25
C ILE A 186 1.07 -4.62 13.84
N GLU A 187 -0.16 -5.12 13.64
CA GLU A 187 -0.42 -6.54 13.87
C GLU A 187 0.70 -7.36 13.22
N PRO A 188 1.12 -8.48 13.81
CA PRO A 188 2.14 -9.26 13.14
C PRO A 188 1.56 -9.61 11.78
N LEU A 189 2.39 -9.79 10.76
CA LEU A 189 1.89 -10.33 9.50
C LEU A 189 1.00 -11.52 9.86
N SER A 190 -0.30 -11.43 9.59
CA SER A 190 -1.24 -12.45 10.06
C SER A 190 -0.83 -13.71 9.34
N VAL A 191 -0.16 -14.64 10.03
CA VAL A 191 0.23 -15.91 9.42
C VAL A 191 -1.04 -16.74 9.33
N ILE A 192 -1.67 -16.68 8.17
CA ILE A 192 -2.84 -17.46 7.84
C ILE A 192 -2.43 -18.92 7.84
N SER A 193 -3.05 -19.73 8.69
CA SER A 193 -2.84 -21.18 8.68
C SER A 193 -3.51 -21.76 7.43
N ALA A 194 -2.69 -22.16 6.46
CA ALA A 194 -3.12 -22.81 5.24
C ALA A 194 -3.17 -24.34 5.44
N ILE A 195 -4.10 -24.99 4.76
CA ILE A 195 -4.07 -26.44 4.57
C ILE A 195 -3.21 -26.69 3.33
N ILE A 196 -2.18 -27.52 3.52
CA ILE A 196 -1.19 -27.84 2.50
C ILE A 196 -1.25 -29.34 2.22
N ASP A 197 -1.29 -29.70 0.94
CA ASP A 197 -1.22 -31.09 0.47
C ASP A 197 -0.17 -31.21 -0.64
N VAL A 198 0.92 -31.91 -0.36
CA VAL A 198 2.07 -32.07 -1.25
C VAL A 198 2.04 -33.44 -1.91
N HIS A 199 1.91 -33.43 -3.24
CA HIS A 199 1.90 -34.63 -4.05
C HIS A 199 3.14 -34.82 -4.93
N PRO A 200 3.67 -36.06 -4.99
CA PRO A 200 3.16 -37.27 -4.35
C PRO A 200 3.55 -37.38 -2.85
N ASP A 201 2.69 -38.02 -2.05
CA ASP A 201 2.92 -38.33 -0.61
C ASP A 201 4.16 -39.21 -0.38
N THR A 202 4.64 -39.85 -1.44
CA THR A 202 5.89 -40.59 -1.45
C THR A 202 6.76 -40.16 -2.63
N ILE A 203 7.85 -39.45 -2.33
CA ILE A 203 8.85 -39.05 -3.31
C ILE A 203 9.85 -40.18 -3.49
N ASN A 204 9.80 -40.82 -4.65
CA ASN A 204 10.86 -41.70 -5.11
C ASN A 204 12.02 -40.86 -5.67
N LEU A 205 13.22 -40.97 -5.07
CA LEU A 205 14.43 -40.24 -5.47
C LEU A 205 14.91 -40.61 -6.88
N LYS A 206 14.51 -41.77 -7.42
CA LYS A 206 14.81 -42.21 -8.79
C LYS A 206 13.76 -41.77 -9.82
N SER A 207 12.66 -41.17 -9.38
CA SER A 207 11.62 -40.68 -10.28
C SER A 207 12.16 -39.53 -11.13
N LYS A 208 11.89 -39.59 -12.44
CA LYS A 208 12.22 -38.55 -13.43
C LYS A 208 11.05 -37.59 -13.70
N GLY A 209 10.09 -37.53 -12.77
CA GLY A 209 9.02 -36.56 -12.83
C GLY A 209 9.59 -35.14 -12.86
N ARG A 210 8.85 -34.20 -13.46
CA ARG A 210 9.31 -32.81 -13.56
C ARG A 210 9.01 -32.00 -12.30
N TYR A 211 7.86 -32.25 -11.69
CA TYR A 211 7.35 -31.41 -10.62
C TYR A 211 7.00 -32.21 -9.36
N ILE A 212 7.06 -31.52 -8.24
CA ILE A 212 6.24 -31.77 -7.05
C ILE A 212 5.05 -30.81 -7.12
N THR A 213 3.85 -31.32 -6.84
CA THR A 213 2.62 -30.51 -6.84
C THR A 213 2.26 -30.17 -5.41
N CYS A 214 1.81 -28.95 -5.16
CA CYS A 214 1.26 -28.56 -3.87
C CYS A 214 -0.10 -27.91 -4.11
N TYR A 215 -1.07 -28.25 -3.26
CA TYR A 215 -2.35 -27.57 -3.17
C TYR A 215 -2.37 -26.73 -1.88
N ILE A 216 -2.74 -25.47 -2.04
CA ILE A 216 -2.78 -24.48 -0.96
C ILE A 216 -4.24 -24.04 -0.79
N GLU A 217 -4.85 -24.40 0.32
CA GLU A 217 -6.20 -23.94 0.69
C GLU A 217 -6.09 -22.97 1.87
N LEU A 218 -6.63 -21.76 1.70
CA LEU A 218 -6.74 -20.79 2.80
C LEU A 218 -8.08 -20.97 3.53
N PRO A 219 -8.21 -20.54 4.81
CA PRO A 219 -9.49 -20.53 5.50
C PRO A 219 -10.55 -19.77 4.68
N ALA A 220 -11.81 -20.20 4.75
CA ALA A 220 -12.91 -19.69 3.92
C ALA A 220 -13.16 -18.15 3.97
N SER A 221 -12.54 -17.42 4.91
CA SER A 221 -12.53 -15.96 4.95
C SER A 221 -11.53 -15.31 3.99
N TYR A 222 -10.66 -16.08 3.35
CA TYR A 222 -9.62 -15.63 2.43
C TYR A 222 -9.83 -16.22 1.04
N ASP A 223 -9.38 -15.50 0.01
CA ASP A 223 -9.39 -15.95 -1.38
C ASP A 223 -7.97 -16.35 -1.81
N VAL A 224 -7.81 -17.56 -2.35
CA VAL A 224 -6.52 -18.01 -2.89
C VAL A 224 -6.04 -17.20 -4.09
N ASN A 225 -6.92 -16.46 -4.77
CA ASN A 225 -6.55 -15.51 -5.82
C ASN A 225 -5.81 -14.29 -5.28
N ASP A 226 -5.89 -14.02 -3.98
CA ASP A 226 -5.16 -12.94 -3.32
C ASP A 226 -3.73 -13.35 -2.95
N ILE A 227 -3.30 -14.58 -3.21
CA ILE A 227 -1.91 -15.01 -2.99
C ILE A 227 -0.98 -14.40 -4.04
N ASP A 228 0.08 -13.70 -3.62
CA ASP A 228 1.16 -13.34 -4.52
C ASP A 228 2.04 -14.55 -4.80
N THR A 229 1.76 -15.20 -5.93
CA THR A 229 2.48 -16.40 -6.37
C THR A 229 4.00 -16.25 -6.44
N ASN A 230 4.56 -15.05 -6.63
CA ASN A 230 6.02 -14.89 -6.69
C ASN A 230 6.70 -15.02 -5.33
N THR A 231 5.92 -15.02 -4.26
CA THR A 231 6.40 -15.06 -2.88
C THR A 231 6.28 -16.44 -2.25
N ILE A 232 5.79 -17.44 -3.00
CA ILE A 232 5.59 -18.80 -2.49
C ILE A 232 6.92 -19.55 -2.47
N PHE A 233 7.25 -20.09 -1.30
CA PHE A 233 8.41 -20.96 -1.08
C PHE A 233 7.99 -22.27 -0.43
N LEU A 234 8.65 -23.35 -0.86
CA LEU A 234 8.68 -24.63 -0.16
C LEU A 234 9.98 -24.69 0.65
N ASN A 235 9.84 -24.80 1.97
CA ASN A 235 10.96 -24.87 2.89
C ASN A 235 11.14 -26.30 3.39
N ILE A 236 12.38 -26.77 3.33
CA ILE A 236 12.82 -28.08 3.81
C ILE A 236 14.07 -27.84 4.64
N GLU A 237 13.98 -28.02 5.96
CA GLU A 237 15.06 -27.68 6.89
C GLU A 237 15.57 -26.24 6.64
N ASP A 238 16.85 -26.07 6.30
CA ASP A 238 17.48 -24.76 6.04
C ASP A 238 17.44 -24.34 4.54
N ILE A 239 16.70 -25.07 3.69
CA ILE A 239 16.63 -24.84 2.24
C ILE A 239 15.26 -24.28 1.85
N SER A 240 15.24 -23.13 1.17
CA SER A 240 14.04 -22.54 0.57
C SER A 240 14.04 -22.70 -0.95
N ILE A 241 12.99 -23.34 -1.47
CA ILE A 241 12.81 -23.66 -2.88
C ILE A 241 11.70 -22.75 -3.43
N PRO A 242 11.99 -21.88 -4.42
CA PRO A 242 10.97 -21.01 -5.01
C PRO A 242 9.97 -21.82 -5.81
N VAL A 243 8.73 -21.32 -5.87
CA VAL A 243 7.68 -21.90 -6.72
C VAL A 243 7.97 -21.73 -8.21
N GLU A 244 7.48 -22.66 -9.02
CA GLU A 244 7.39 -22.50 -10.46
C GLU A 244 6.13 -21.69 -10.80
N LEU A 245 6.29 -20.54 -11.46
CA LEU A 245 5.17 -19.67 -11.81
C LEU A 245 4.13 -20.34 -12.74
N ARG A 246 4.51 -21.40 -13.45
CA ARG A 246 3.63 -22.19 -14.32
C ARG A 246 4.06 -23.67 -14.36
N PRO A 247 3.11 -24.60 -14.51
CA PRO A 247 1.66 -24.39 -14.48
C PRO A 247 1.13 -24.09 -13.07
N SER A 248 0.05 -23.31 -13.00
CA SER A 248 -0.75 -23.08 -11.79
C SER A 248 -2.23 -23.07 -12.16
N GLU A 249 -3.09 -23.44 -11.21
CA GLU A 249 -4.54 -23.55 -11.40
C GLU A 249 -5.26 -23.28 -10.08
N VAL A 250 -6.42 -22.65 -10.14
CA VAL A 250 -7.32 -22.47 -8.99
C VAL A 250 -8.53 -23.38 -9.18
N GLY A 251 -8.85 -24.19 -8.18
CA GLY A 251 -9.99 -25.11 -8.19
C GLY A 251 -10.21 -25.79 -6.84
N ASP A 252 -11.41 -26.28 -6.60
CA ASP A 252 -11.77 -27.04 -5.39
C ASP A 252 -11.26 -28.50 -5.53
N TYR A 253 -10.02 -28.73 -5.10
CA TYR A 253 -9.31 -30.00 -5.29
C TYR A 253 -9.97 -31.13 -4.49
N ASN A 254 -10.39 -30.83 -3.26
CA ASN A 254 -10.90 -31.81 -2.31
C ASN A 254 -12.46 -31.89 -2.26
N ASN A 255 -13.15 -31.05 -3.04
CA ASN A 255 -14.61 -30.94 -3.13
C ASN A 255 -15.30 -30.53 -1.81
N ASN A 256 -14.65 -29.68 -1.01
CA ASN A 256 -15.20 -29.17 0.25
C ASN A 256 -15.93 -27.81 0.10
N GLY A 257 -15.91 -27.21 -1.10
CA GLY A 257 -16.51 -25.91 -1.40
C GLY A 257 -15.60 -24.69 -1.14
N VAL A 258 -14.35 -24.91 -0.74
CA VAL A 258 -13.27 -23.92 -0.64
C VAL A 258 -12.32 -24.15 -1.82
N LEU A 259 -11.77 -23.07 -2.38
CA LEU A 259 -10.87 -23.18 -3.53
C LEU A 259 -9.43 -23.39 -3.08
N ASP A 260 -8.70 -24.24 -3.80
CA ASP A 260 -7.27 -24.45 -3.65
C ASP A 260 -6.49 -23.76 -4.78
N LEU A 261 -5.30 -23.25 -4.45
CA LEU A 261 -4.30 -22.87 -5.43
C LEU A 261 -3.32 -24.04 -5.62
N MET A 262 -3.31 -24.60 -6.83
CA MET A 262 -2.34 -25.59 -7.27
C MET A 262 -1.08 -24.90 -7.79
N VAL A 263 0.05 -25.25 -7.20
CA VAL A 263 1.39 -24.79 -7.62
C VAL A 263 2.35 -25.96 -7.82
N LYS A 264 3.47 -25.68 -8.50
CA LYS A 264 4.52 -26.67 -8.76
C LYS A 264 5.86 -26.22 -8.18
N PHE A 265 6.67 -27.18 -7.75
CA PHE A 265 8.07 -26.99 -7.40
C PHE A 265 8.94 -27.90 -8.26
N ASP A 266 10.17 -27.46 -8.56
CA ASP A 266 11.12 -28.29 -9.30
C ASP A 266 11.46 -29.54 -8.51
N ARG A 267 11.20 -30.70 -9.12
CA ARG A 267 11.38 -31.99 -8.44
C ARG A 267 12.84 -32.28 -8.10
N GLN A 268 13.77 -31.90 -8.98
CA GLN A 268 15.18 -32.20 -8.80
C GLN A 268 15.71 -31.42 -7.59
N ILE A 269 15.34 -30.14 -7.48
CA ILE A 269 15.74 -29.32 -6.32
C ILE A 269 15.18 -29.93 -5.02
N VAL A 270 13.91 -30.34 -5.01
CA VAL A 270 13.31 -31.00 -3.82
C VAL A 270 14.03 -32.31 -3.49
N GLN A 271 14.30 -33.17 -4.47
CA GLN A 271 15.01 -34.43 -4.26
C GLN A 271 16.44 -34.25 -3.74
N ASP A 272 17.13 -33.20 -4.20
CA ASP A 272 18.48 -32.87 -3.76
C ASP A 272 18.51 -32.24 -2.35
N SER A 273 17.35 -31.80 -1.85
CA SER A 273 17.20 -31.11 -0.55
C SER A 273 16.77 -32.04 0.60
N VAL A 274 16.41 -33.30 0.32
CA VAL A 274 15.93 -34.25 1.35
C VAL A 274 17.01 -35.23 1.75
N THR A 275 17.14 -35.50 3.06
CA THR A 275 18.18 -36.41 3.60
C THR A 275 17.64 -37.54 4.48
N THR A 276 16.34 -37.54 4.77
CA THR A 276 15.66 -38.46 5.69
C THR A 276 14.61 -39.32 4.96
N ASP A 277 14.14 -40.38 5.61
CA ASP A 277 13.07 -41.28 5.08
C ASP A 277 11.67 -40.64 5.12
N SER A 278 11.50 -39.55 5.86
CA SER A 278 10.30 -38.72 5.90
C SER A 278 10.70 -37.28 6.21
N VAL A 279 10.09 -36.33 5.52
CA VAL A 279 10.43 -34.91 5.64
C VAL A 279 9.18 -34.08 5.86
N GLU A 280 9.25 -33.15 6.80
CA GLU A 280 8.24 -32.10 6.95
C GLU A 280 8.54 -31.00 5.92
N MET A 281 7.53 -30.67 5.13
CA MET A 281 7.57 -29.65 4.10
C MET A 281 6.71 -28.48 4.56
N VAL A 282 7.31 -27.29 4.65
CA VAL A 282 6.59 -26.08 5.05
C VAL A 282 6.40 -25.20 3.82
N VAL A 283 5.16 -24.89 3.46
CA VAL A 283 4.85 -23.99 2.35
C VAL A 283 4.38 -22.67 2.92
N SER A 284 5.03 -21.59 2.50
CA SER A 284 4.69 -20.25 2.95
C SER A 284 4.75 -19.23 1.80
N GLY A 285 4.10 -18.09 2.01
CA GLY A 285 4.08 -16.98 1.07
C GLY A 285 3.30 -15.80 1.60
N PHE A 286 3.05 -14.82 0.74
CA PHE A 286 2.32 -13.59 1.06
C PHE A 286 1.08 -13.45 0.20
N LEU A 287 0.09 -12.73 0.73
CA LEU A 287 -1.00 -12.19 -0.07
C LEU A 287 -0.55 -10.90 -0.76
N ILE A 288 -1.28 -10.48 -1.80
CA ILE A 288 -1.00 -9.30 -2.62
C ILE A 288 -1.02 -8.01 -1.78
N ASN A 289 -1.74 -7.99 -0.66
CA ASN A 289 -1.71 -6.87 0.28
C ASN A 289 -0.33 -6.69 0.98
N GLN A 290 0.56 -7.68 0.87
CA GLN A 290 1.91 -7.72 1.47
C GLN A 290 1.94 -7.56 3.00
N GLU A 291 0.78 -7.54 3.64
CA GLU A 291 0.61 -7.44 5.09
C GLU A 291 0.16 -8.78 5.70
N ASP A 292 -0.44 -9.67 4.91
CA ASP A 292 -0.78 -11.02 5.34
C ASP A 292 0.17 -12.04 4.72
N SER A 293 0.64 -12.98 5.52
CA SER A 293 1.37 -14.16 5.05
C SER A 293 0.55 -15.41 5.29
N PHE A 294 0.91 -16.52 4.67
CA PHE A 294 0.33 -17.80 4.99
C PHE A 294 1.44 -18.83 5.20
N GLU A 295 1.12 -19.85 5.99
CA GLU A 295 1.98 -21.00 6.21
C GLU A 295 1.12 -22.24 6.43
N GLY A 296 1.58 -23.37 5.91
CA GLY A 296 1.09 -24.68 6.33
C GLY A 296 2.14 -25.75 6.08
N THR A 297 1.90 -26.94 6.61
CA THR A 297 2.86 -28.04 6.56
C THR A 297 2.23 -29.32 6.04
N ASP A 298 3.07 -30.17 5.44
CA ASP A 298 2.73 -31.53 5.08
C ASP A 298 3.95 -32.46 5.32
N ILE A 299 3.70 -33.76 5.53
CA ILE A 299 4.75 -34.75 5.75
C ILE A 299 4.79 -35.72 4.58
N VAL A 300 5.93 -35.74 3.88
CA VAL A 300 6.12 -36.57 2.69
C VAL A 300 7.15 -37.67 2.99
N LEU A 301 6.85 -38.89 2.53
CA LEU A 301 7.76 -40.03 2.64
C LEU A 301 8.80 -40.03 1.51
N ILE A 302 10.03 -40.41 1.82
CA ILE A 302 11.12 -40.49 0.85
C ILE A 302 11.53 -41.95 0.66
N VAL A 303 11.65 -42.37 -0.60
CA VAL A 303 12.12 -43.72 -0.93
C VAL A 303 13.19 -43.69 -2.01
N ASP A 304 14.25 -44.47 -1.82
CA ASP A 304 15.31 -44.69 -2.82
C ASP A 304 15.16 -46.05 -3.55
N HIS A 305 13.98 -46.68 -3.52
CA HIS A 305 13.82 -48.03 -4.08
C HIS A 305 12.62 -48.12 -5.03
N CYS A 306 12.84 -48.72 -6.20
CA CYS A 306 11.76 -49.08 -7.11
C CYS A 306 11.09 -50.38 -6.61
N CYS A 307 10.03 -50.27 -5.80
CA CYS A 307 9.22 -51.38 -5.25
C CYS A 307 9.95 -52.39 -4.32
N PRO A 308 9.21 -53.11 -3.46
CA PRO A 308 9.76 -54.22 -2.66
C PRO A 308 10.12 -55.42 -3.56
N LYS A 309 11.14 -56.19 -3.14
CA LYS A 309 11.41 -57.54 -3.66
C LYS A 309 10.38 -58.55 -3.17
#